data_AF-A0A2E0H0X0-F1
#
_entry.id   AF-A0A2E0H0X0-F1
#
_cell.length_a   1.000
_cell.length_b   1.000
_cell.length_c   1.000
_cell.angle_alpha   90.00
_cell.angle_beta   90.00
_cell.angle_gamma   90.00
#
_symmetry.space_group_name_H-M   'P 1'
#
loop_
_entity.id
_entity.type
_entity.pdbx_description
1 polymer ?
#
loop_
_entity_poly.entity_id
_entity_poly.type
_entity_poly.pdbx_seq_one_letter_code
_entity_poly.pdbx_strand_id
1 'polypeptide(L)'
;TFAETIRKIKEREYVVKEEREGRIVESKELTLENKNVSSEVVKEKTGFEKNKIYPTNMGMFVTEFLNENFINSFMDYSFTAKTENQLDQIAFNGKNWNDMLNEFYKGFSDLSNKVPEERFQLERELGKYKGKVMKARIAKFGPVIQIGEKEDIDAGFPKYCNIPYDKLINHISIDEAISIINKKDEDDKLVSVQYKDGIIELKNGRYGFYIRYNEKNYKINKEKYSEPKSLSKEQLIEIINSPIEKSKDILAEFFSGSIQIRTGKYGKPPYILAVRGTEYGKIFQQKKKKPFVGFPKEILEKYKMNIENISESEVKDIIENFLNK
;
A
#
# COMPACT_ATOMS: atom_id res chain seq x y z
N THR A 1 16.16 -11.88 31.29
CA THR A 1 16.08 -10.89 30.17
C THR A 1 15.71 -11.53 28.84
N PHE A 2 16.22 -12.71 28.47
CA PHE A 2 16.01 -13.33 27.14
C PHE A 2 14.58 -13.35 26.58
N ALA A 3 13.60 -13.88 27.32
CA ALA A 3 12.20 -13.95 26.84
C ALA A 3 11.60 -12.56 26.62
N GLU A 4 11.94 -11.62 27.49
CA GLU A 4 11.48 -10.24 27.43
C GLU A 4 12.11 -9.49 26.24
N THR A 5 13.39 -9.72 25.95
CA THR A 5 14.06 -9.17 24.76
C THR A 5 13.37 -9.61 23.48
N ILE A 6 13.12 -10.93 23.33
CA ILE A 6 12.42 -11.48 22.16
C ILE A 6 11.00 -10.89 22.04
N ARG A 7 10.29 -10.76 23.17
CA ARG A 7 8.97 -10.13 23.19
C ARG A 7 9.05 -8.68 22.71
N LYS A 8 10.00 -7.89 23.22
CA LYS A 8 10.13 -6.46 22.89
C LYS A 8 10.48 -6.19 21.43
N ILE A 9 11.41 -6.95 20.84
CA ILE A 9 11.78 -6.76 19.44
C ILE A 9 10.63 -7.14 18.48
N LYS A 10 9.75 -8.06 18.89
CA LYS A 10 8.52 -8.40 18.17
C LYS A 10 7.43 -7.34 18.35
N GLU A 11 7.19 -6.87 19.58
CA GLU A 11 6.21 -5.82 19.89
C GLU A 11 6.51 -4.51 19.15
N ARG A 12 7.80 -4.21 18.95
CA ARG A 12 8.25 -3.03 18.20
C ARG A 12 8.39 -3.27 16.70
N GLU A 13 7.96 -4.44 16.22
CA GLU A 13 7.96 -4.81 14.80
C GLU A 13 9.36 -4.75 14.12
N TYR A 14 10.44 -4.89 14.90
CA TYR A 14 11.78 -5.03 14.33
C TYR A 14 11.99 -6.40 13.70
N VAL A 15 11.26 -7.38 14.21
CA VAL A 15 11.24 -8.73 13.66
C VAL A 15 9.81 -9.26 13.57
N VAL A 16 9.57 -10.13 12.60
CA VAL A 16 8.32 -10.86 12.42
C VAL A 16 8.56 -12.35 12.54
N LYS A 17 7.54 -13.08 13.01
CA LYS A 17 7.54 -14.54 13.00
C LYS A 17 6.57 -15.00 11.92
N GLU A 18 7.09 -15.65 10.89
CA GLU A 18 6.32 -16.06 9.73
C GLU A 18 6.76 -17.43 9.21
N GLU A 19 5.95 -17.98 8.31
CA GLU A 19 6.25 -19.18 7.54
C GLU A 19 6.46 -18.74 6.09
N ARG A 20 7.60 -19.08 5.51
CA ARG A 20 7.93 -18.75 4.12
C ARG A 20 7.82 -20.00 3.27
N GLU A 21 7.02 -19.92 2.21
CA GLU A 21 6.91 -21.02 1.26
C GLU A 21 8.24 -21.22 0.51
N GLY A 22 8.63 -22.49 0.35
CA GLY A 22 9.80 -22.82 -0.46
C GLY A 22 9.56 -22.49 -1.93
N ARG A 23 10.61 -22.01 -2.60
CA ARG A 23 10.61 -21.76 -4.04
C ARG A 23 11.06 -23.01 -4.80
N ILE A 24 10.51 -23.21 -5.99
CA ILE A 24 11.00 -24.23 -6.91
C ILE A 24 12.23 -23.65 -7.61
N VAL A 25 13.34 -24.36 -7.51
CA VAL A 25 14.59 -24.05 -8.23
C VAL A 25 14.78 -25.14 -9.27
N GLU A 26 15.01 -24.72 -10.50
CA GLU A 26 15.41 -25.62 -11.58
C GLU A 26 16.94 -25.74 -11.55
N SER A 27 17.43 -26.94 -11.23
CA SER A 27 18.86 -27.25 -11.25
C SER A 27 19.16 -28.15 -12.45
N LYS A 28 20.30 -27.90 -13.10
CA LYS A 28 20.80 -28.79 -14.14
C LYS A 28 21.72 -29.82 -13.49
N GLU A 29 21.25 -31.05 -13.41
CA GLU A 29 22.04 -32.17 -12.89
C GLU A 29 22.84 -32.78 -14.03
N LEU A 30 24.12 -33.05 -13.78
CA LEU A 30 25.04 -33.65 -14.74
C LEU A 30 25.51 -34.99 -14.16
N THR A 31 25.18 -36.09 -14.85
CA THR A 31 25.55 -37.43 -14.41
C THR A 31 26.62 -37.99 -15.35
N LEU A 32 27.72 -38.49 -14.79
CA LEU A 32 28.79 -39.15 -15.53
C LEU A 32 28.77 -40.65 -15.22
N GLU A 33 28.33 -41.46 -16.17
CA GLU A 33 28.39 -42.92 -16.09
C GLU A 33 29.20 -43.48 -17.25
N ASN A 34 30.20 -44.32 -16.97
CA ASN A 34 30.99 -45.03 -17.99
C ASN A 34 31.53 -44.10 -19.11
N LYS A 35 32.01 -42.90 -18.76
CA LYS A 35 32.51 -41.85 -19.68
C LYS A 35 31.43 -41.15 -20.53
N ASN A 36 30.15 -41.43 -20.33
CA ASN A 36 29.05 -40.68 -20.92
C ASN A 36 28.52 -39.64 -19.94
N VAL A 37 28.46 -38.38 -20.36
CA VAL A 37 27.83 -37.29 -19.61
C VAL A 37 26.39 -37.16 -20.08
N SER A 38 25.42 -37.30 -19.16
CA SER A 38 24.03 -36.91 -19.38
C SER A 38 23.72 -35.63 -18.61
N SER A 39 22.71 -34.89 -19.07
CA SER A 39 22.22 -33.72 -18.34
C SER A 39 20.70 -33.74 -18.25
N GLU A 40 20.16 -33.54 -17.07
CA GLU A 40 18.73 -33.40 -16.84
C GLU A 40 18.41 -32.13 -16.05
N VAL A 41 17.18 -31.62 -16.21
CA VAL A 41 16.69 -30.48 -15.44
C VAL A 41 15.78 -31.02 -14.35
N VAL A 42 16.22 -30.92 -13.10
CA VAL A 42 15.47 -31.36 -11.92
C VAL A 42 14.82 -30.15 -11.27
N LYS A 43 13.57 -30.32 -10.83
CA LYS A 43 12.84 -29.30 -10.08
C LYS A 43 12.91 -29.64 -8.61
N GLU A 44 13.68 -28.88 -7.85
CA GLU A 44 13.80 -29.05 -6.41
C GLU A 44 13.06 -27.93 -5.68
N LYS A 45 12.28 -28.27 -4.65
CA LYS A 45 11.66 -27.28 -3.76
C LYS A 45 12.60 -26.98 -2.61
N THR A 46 13.13 -25.77 -2.54
CA THR A 46 14.09 -25.33 -1.51
C THR A 46 13.65 -24.05 -0.82
N GLY A 47 14.17 -23.81 0.39
CA GLY A 47 13.91 -22.58 1.17
C GLY A 47 12.57 -22.55 1.91
N PHE A 48 11.95 -23.71 2.16
CA PHE A 48 10.79 -23.76 3.06
C PHE A 48 11.24 -23.56 4.51
N GLU A 49 10.69 -22.54 5.16
CA GLU A 49 11.05 -22.20 6.54
C GLU A 49 9.79 -21.97 7.39
N LYS A 50 9.69 -22.73 8.48
CA LYS A 50 8.53 -22.71 9.37
C LYS A 50 8.88 -22.07 10.72
N ASN A 51 8.04 -21.15 11.20
CA ASN A 51 8.14 -20.56 12.54
C ASN A 51 9.48 -19.85 12.84
N LYS A 52 10.11 -19.28 11.82
CA LYS A 52 11.37 -18.54 11.95
C LYS A 52 11.12 -17.05 12.20
N ILE A 53 12.12 -16.39 12.78
CA ILE A 53 12.11 -14.95 13.04
C ILE A 53 12.90 -14.29 11.91
N TYR A 54 12.29 -13.31 11.24
CA TYR A 54 12.92 -12.54 10.18
C TYR A 54 12.99 -11.07 10.57
N PRO A 55 14.09 -10.37 10.21
CA PRO A 55 14.16 -8.94 10.40
C PRO A 55 13.19 -8.24 9.44
N THR A 56 12.55 -7.18 9.91
CA THR A 56 11.77 -6.29 9.05
C THR A 56 12.66 -5.22 8.45
N ASN A 57 12.18 -4.51 7.44
CA ASN A 57 12.85 -3.31 6.94
C ASN A 57 13.13 -2.29 8.06
N MET A 58 12.21 -2.16 9.02
CA MET A 58 12.38 -1.27 10.17
C MET A 58 13.46 -1.77 11.14
N GLY A 59 13.50 -3.06 11.41
CA GLY A 59 14.55 -3.67 12.25
C GLY A 59 15.94 -3.55 11.63
N MET A 60 16.05 -3.81 10.32
CA MET A 60 17.30 -3.63 9.57
C MET A 60 17.76 -2.18 9.61
N PHE A 61 16.84 -1.24 9.35
CA PHE A 61 17.15 0.19 9.39
C PHE A 61 17.71 0.64 10.73
N VAL A 62 17.04 0.28 11.83
CA VAL A 62 17.51 0.66 13.17
C VAL A 62 18.88 0.03 13.44
N THR A 63 19.08 -1.21 13.00
CA THR A 63 20.37 -1.91 13.18
C THR A 63 21.49 -1.21 12.42
N GLU A 64 21.27 -0.85 11.16
CA GLU A 64 22.26 -0.14 10.34
C GLU A 64 22.55 1.25 10.90
N PHE A 65 21.51 2.02 11.23
CA PHE A 65 21.67 3.32 11.85
C PHE A 65 22.50 3.23 13.14
N LEU A 66 22.20 2.26 14.00
CA LEU A 66 22.94 2.06 15.23
C LEU A 66 24.40 1.63 14.96
N ASN A 67 24.63 0.79 13.96
CA ASN A 67 25.98 0.39 13.58
C ASN A 67 26.79 1.58 13.02
N GLU A 68 26.24 2.34 12.08
CA GLU A 68 26.93 3.48 11.48
C GLU A 68 27.34 4.54 12.51
N ASN A 69 26.52 4.74 13.55
CA ASN A 69 26.73 5.79 14.52
C ASN A 69 27.37 5.33 15.85
N PHE A 70 27.24 4.04 16.21
CA PHE A 70 27.59 3.54 17.55
C PHE A 70 28.39 2.23 17.58
N ILE A 71 28.83 1.69 16.43
CA ILE A 71 29.47 0.35 16.37
C ILE A 71 30.72 0.21 17.23
N ASN A 72 31.55 1.25 17.29
CA ASN A 72 32.82 1.21 18.01
C ASN A 72 32.67 1.35 19.54
N SER A 73 31.45 1.45 20.06
CA SER A 73 31.21 1.68 21.50
C SER A 73 30.14 0.79 22.10
N PHE A 74 28.97 0.67 21.47
CA PHE A 74 27.78 0.09 22.13
C PHE A 74 27.15 -1.10 21.41
N MET A 75 27.46 -1.29 20.11
CA MET A 75 26.83 -2.38 19.33
C MET A 75 27.64 -3.67 19.32
N ASP A 76 28.83 -3.69 19.92
CA ASP A 76 29.63 -4.91 20.04
C ASP A 76 29.10 -5.83 21.16
N TYR A 77 29.14 -7.14 20.91
CA TYR A 77 28.82 -8.16 21.91
C TYR A 77 29.70 -8.06 23.15
N SER A 78 30.96 -7.64 23.00
CA SER A 78 31.88 -7.47 24.13
C SER A 78 31.42 -6.37 25.10
N PHE A 79 30.81 -5.29 24.58
CA PHE A 79 30.27 -4.21 25.39
C PHE A 79 29.16 -4.72 26.31
N THR A 80 28.20 -5.47 25.77
CA THR A 80 27.08 -6.01 26.56
C THR A 80 27.58 -6.90 27.70
N ALA A 81 28.55 -7.78 27.41
CA ALA A 81 29.14 -8.63 28.43
C ALA A 81 29.90 -7.82 29.51
N LYS A 82 30.64 -6.77 29.12
CA LYS A 82 31.30 -5.86 30.06
C LYS A 82 30.28 -5.17 30.95
N THR A 83 29.19 -4.63 30.40
CA THR A 83 28.17 -3.91 31.15
C THR A 83 27.47 -4.80 32.17
N GLU A 84 27.03 -6.00 31.80
CA GLU A 84 26.40 -6.94 32.74
C GLU A 84 27.35 -7.29 33.91
N ASN A 85 28.63 -7.55 33.61
CA ASN A 85 29.64 -7.76 34.65
C ASN A 85 29.83 -6.54 35.57
N GLN A 86 29.78 -5.32 35.02
CA GLN A 86 29.87 -4.10 35.82
C GLN A 86 28.64 -3.94 36.73
N LEU A 87 27.44 -4.28 36.24
CA LEU A 87 26.21 -4.27 37.02
C LEU A 87 26.25 -5.30 38.17
N ASP A 88 26.76 -6.50 37.92
CA ASP A 88 26.95 -7.51 38.96
C ASP A 88 27.94 -7.04 40.04
N GLN A 89 29.04 -6.38 39.64
CA GLN A 89 29.98 -5.79 40.61
C GLN A 89 29.35 -4.70 41.47
N ILE A 90 28.41 -3.92 40.93
CA ILE A 90 27.66 -2.93 41.72
C ILE A 90 26.72 -3.62 42.70
N ALA A 91 26.01 -4.66 42.25
CA ALA A 91 25.05 -5.38 43.07
C ALA A 91 25.68 -6.15 44.24
N PHE A 92 26.84 -6.78 44.00
CA PHE A 92 27.43 -7.74 44.95
C PHE A 92 28.79 -7.33 45.53
N ASN A 93 29.57 -6.51 44.81
CA ASN A 93 30.97 -6.22 45.15
C ASN A 93 31.22 -4.74 45.47
N GLY A 94 30.17 -3.94 45.72
CA GLY A 94 30.28 -2.57 46.22
C GLY A 94 30.88 -1.56 45.25
N LYS A 95 30.86 -1.86 43.94
CA LYS A 95 31.31 -0.90 42.91
C LYS A 95 30.42 0.34 42.91
N ASN A 96 31.03 1.52 42.78
CA ASN A 96 30.30 2.78 42.68
C ASN A 96 29.58 2.89 41.32
N TRP A 97 28.25 2.92 41.35
CA TRP A 97 27.42 3.01 40.16
C TRP A 97 27.58 4.34 39.41
N ASN A 98 27.92 5.43 40.11
CA ASN A 98 28.13 6.74 39.50
C ASN A 98 29.30 6.73 38.51
N ASP A 99 30.37 6.01 38.84
CA ASP A 99 31.56 5.94 37.99
C ASP A 99 31.24 5.20 36.69
N MET A 100 30.46 4.11 36.77
CA MET A 100 29.98 3.39 35.59
C MET A 100 29.10 4.28 34.70
N LEU A 101 28.15 5.00 35.29
CA LEU A 101 27.26 5.89 34.54
C LEU A 101 28.03 7.06 33.91
N ASN A 102 28.99 7.65 34.60
CA ASN A 102 29.82 8.72 34.07
C ASN A 102 30.68 8.23 32.88
N GLU A 103 31.29 7.04 32.97
CA GLU A 103 32.03 6.43 31.86
C GLU A 103 31.12 6.19 30.64
N PHE A 104 29.95 5.59 30.86
CA PHE A 104 28.98 5.33 29.80
C PHE A 104 28.47 6.62 29.15
N TYR A 105 28.00 7.58 29.96
CA TYR A 105 27.36 8.79 29.47
C TYR A 105 28.33 9.65 28.67
N LYS A 106 29.59 9.77 29.11
CA LYS A 106 30.63 10.51 28.37
C LYS A 106 30.83 9.92 26.96
N GLY A 107 30.97 8.60 26.85
CA GLY A 107 31.11 7.95 25.55
C GLY A 107 29.85 8.10 24.68
N PHE A 108 28.67 8.04 25.31
CA PHE A 108 27.40 8.16 24.61
C PHE A 108 27.14 9.57 24.11
N SER A 109 27.35 10.60 24.93
CA SER A 109 27.13 11.99 24.55
C SER A 109 28.03 12.41 23.40
N ASP A 110 29.30 11.97 23.41
CA ASP A 110 30.26 12.29 22.35
C ASP A 110 29.86 11.71 21.00
N LEU A 111 29.26 10.50 20.99
CA LEU A 111 28.73 9.88 19.78
C LEU A 111 27.38 10.48 19.38
N SER A 112 26.47 10.66 20.33
CA SER A 112 25.15 11.23 20.08
C SER A 112 25.23 12.63 19.47
N ASN A 113 26.19 13.46 19.88
CA ASN A 113 26.40 14.79 19.33
C ASN A 113 26.93 14.79 17.88
N LYS A 114 27.45 13.65 17.40
CA LYS A 114 27.92 13.49 16.01
C LYS A 114 26.83 12.98 15.08
N VAL A 115 25.72 12.49 15.63
CA VAL A 115 24.57 12.04 14.84
C VAL A 115 23.91 13.29 14.22
N PRO A 116 23.76 13.35 12.89
CA PRO A 116 23.09 14.47 12.23
C PRO A 116 21.65 14.64 12.72
N GLU A 117 21.18 15.89 12.88
CA GLU A 117 19.78 16.19 13.19
C GLU A 117 18.84 15.87 12.01
N GLU A 118 19.39 15.78 10.80
CA GLU A 118 18.62 15.43 9.61
C GLU A 118 17.99 14.05 9.76
N ARG A 119 16.71 13.97 9.39
CA ARG A 119 15.97 12.71 9.44
C ARG A 119 16.62 11.72 8.50
N PHE A 120 17.29 10.72 9.07
CA PHE A 120 17.90 9.64 8.33
C PHE A 120 16.84 8.99 7.42
N GLN A 121 17.02 9.10 6.11
CA GLN A 121 16.10 8.55 5.13
C GLN A 121 16.55 7.14 4.79
N LEU A 122 15.67 6.15 4.98
CA LEU A 122 15.93 4.81 4.47
C LEU A 122 15.69 4.80 2.97
N GLU A 123 16.72 5.16 2.21
CA GLU A 123 16.73 5.03 0.76
C GLU A 123 18.06 4.48 0.24
N ARG A 124 17.96 3.68 -0.81
CA ARG A 124 19.09 3.11 -1.53
C ARG A 124 18.89 3.35 -3.01
N GLU A 125 19.84 4.01 -3.65
CA GLU A 125 19.83 4.15 -5.10
C GLU A 125 20.14 2.80 -5.76
N LEU A 126 19.32 2.42 -6.73
CA LEU A 126 19.43 1.18 -7.48
C LEU A 126 19.89 1.41 -8.94
N GLY A 127 20.17 2.67 -9.31
CA GLY A 127 20.58 3.06 -10.66
C GLY A 127 19.47 3.76 -11.43
N LYS A 128 19.38 3.51 -12.74
CA LYS A 128 18.40 4.15 -13.63
C LYS A 128 17.49 3.13 -14.32
N TYR A 129 16.21 3.44 -14.40
CA TYR A 129 15.22 2.69 -15.17
C TYR A 129 14.56 3.62 -16.19
N LYS A 130 14.63 3.27 -17.48
CA LYS A 130 14.14 4.10 -18.61
C LYS A 130 14.63 5.57 -18.53
N GLY A 131 15.90 5.76 -18.17
CA GLY A 131 16.53 7.08 -18.05
C GLY A 131 16.24 7.85 -16.75
N LYS A 132 15.32 7.37 -15.90
CA LYS A 132 14.97 7.98 -14.61
C LYS A 132 15.71 7.31 -13.46
N VAL A 133 16.03 8.08 -12.42
CA VAL A 133 16.65 7.53 -11.19
C VAL A 133 15.67 6.59 -10.50
N MET A 134 16.19 5.46 -10.02
CA MET A 134 15.43 4.43 -9.32
C MET A 134 15.99 4.26 -7.91
N LYS A 135 15.13 4.37 -6.90
CA LYS A 135 15.50 4.26 -5.48
C LYS A 135 14.57 3.29 -4.77
N ALA A 136 15.10 2.40 -3.93
CA ALA A 136 14.28 1.68 -2.96
C ALA A 136 14.23 2.47 -1.66
N ARG A 137 13.04 2.73 -1.11
CA ARG A 137 12.87 3.51 0.12
C ARG A 137 11.67 3.09 0.95
N ILE A 138 11.63 3.50 2.21
CA ILE A 138 10.42 3.41 3.05
C ILE A 138 9.55 4.65 2.85
N ALA A 139 8.34 4.45 2.36
CA ALA A 139 7.29 5.47 2.29
C ALA A 139 6.28 5.30 3.43
N LYS A 140 5.27 6.20 3.50
CA LYS A 140 4.21 6.16 4.52
C LYS A 140 3.48 4.82 4.61
N PHE A 141 3.39 4.08 3.50
CA PHE A 141 2.63 2.83 3.39
C PHE A 141 3.52 1.59 3.27
N GLY A 142 4.81 1.70 3.59
CA GLY A 142 5.76 0.59 3.55
C GLY A 142 6.86 0.77 2.49
N PRO A 143 7.62 -0.30 2.22
CA PRO A 143 8.75 -0.27 1.31
C PRO A 143 8.30 -0.14 -0.15
N VAL A 144 8.95 0.75 -0.90
CA VAL A 144 8.61 1.06 -2.30
C VAL A 144 9.86 1.27 -3.14
N ILE A 145 9.76 0.97 -4.42
CA ILE A 145 10.66 1.43 -5.46
C ILE A 145 10.08 2.73 -6.02
N GLN A 146 10.80 3.82 -5.85
CA GLN A 146 10.53 5.11 -6.48
C GLN A 146 11.28 5.18 -7.81
N ILE A 147 10.60 5.63 -8.85
CA ILE A 147 11.17 5.93 -10.16
C ILE A 147 10.93 7.41 -10.43
N GLY A 148 11.98 8.13 -10.81
CA GLY A 148 11.95 9.57 -11.04
C GLY A 148 11.81 10.38 -9.74
N GLU A 149 11.84 11.69 -9.90
CA GLU A 149 11.68 12.69 -8.85
C GLU A 149 10.46 13.58 -9.13
N LYS A 150 10.11 14.48 -8.22
CA LYS A 150 8.96 15.39 -8.40
C LYS A 150 9.22 16.48 -9.44
N GLU A 151 10.50 16.76 -9.68
CA GLU A 151 10.99 17.77 -10.59
C GLU A 151 11.07 17.26 -12.04
N ASP A 152 10.77 15.98 -12.28
CA ASP A 152 10.72 15.41 -13.63
C ASP A 152 9.59 16.06 -14.46
N ILE A 153 9.96 16.54 -15.65
CA ILE A 153 9.05 17.23 -16.60
C ILE A 153 7.97 16.28 -17.14
N ASP A 154 8.24 14.99 -17.16
CA ASP A 154 7.34 13.97 -17.70
C ASP A 154 6.14 13.75 -16.77
N ALA A 155 4.93 13.87 -17.32
CA ALA A 155 3.70 13.65 -16.57
C ALA A 155 3.64 12.21 -16.01
N GLY A 156 3.38 12.07 -14.71
CA GLY A 156 3.20 10.76 -14.04
C GLY A 156 4.34 10.32 -13.11
N PHE A 157 5.37 11.16 -12.94
CA PHE A 157 6.44 10.95 -11.96
C PHE A 157 6.27 11.82 -10.69
N PRO A 158 6.83 11.41 -9.54
CA PRO A 158 7.51 10.14 -9.30
C PRO A 158 6.52 8.96 -9.26
N LYS A 159 6.94 7.82 -9.81
CA LYS A 159 6.15 6.57 -9.80
C LYS A 159 6.63 5.69 -8.65
N TYR A 160 5.69 5.06 -7.96
CA TYR A 160 5.99 4.17 -6.83
C TYR A 160 5.53 2.74 -7.10
N CYS A 161 6.36 1.75 -6.83
CA CYS A 161 6.03 0.33 -6.90
C CYS A 161 6.24 -0.30 -5.53
N ASN A 162 5.24 -0.96 -4.96
CA ASN A 162 5.38 -1.54 -3.62
C ASN A 162 6.34 -2.73 -3.65
N ILE A 163 7.25 -2.77 -2.69
CA ILE A 163 8.12 -3.92 -2.46
C ILE A 163 7.37 -4.87 -1.50
N PRO A 164 7.33 -6.18 -1.77
CA PRO A 164 6.82 -7.16 -0.82
C PRO A 164 7.50 -7.07 0.55
N TYR A 165 6.74 -7.24 1.64
CA TYR A 165 7.27 -7.06 3.01
C TYR A 165 8.35 -8.06 3.41
N ASP A 166 8.40 -9.22 2.76
CA ASP A 166 9.40 -10.27 2.93
C ASP A 166 10.76 -9.88 2.33
N LYS A 167 10.81 -8.83 1.49
CA LYS A 167 12.03 -8.29 0.89
C LYS A 167 12.55 -7.08 1.67
N LEU A 168 13.87 -7.04 1.83
CA LEU A 168 14.59 -5.94 2.46
C LEU A 168 15.10 -4.96 1.39
N ILE A 169 14.84 -3.67 1.57
CA ILE A 169 15.27 -2.60 0.66
C ILE A 169 16.78 -2.64 0.42
N ASN A 170 17.59 -2.89 1.45
CA ASN A 170 19.05 -2.89 1.31
C ASN A 170 19.60 -4.13 0.59
N HIS A 171 18.80 -5.20 0.48
CA HIS A 171 19.20 -6.44 -0.16
C HIS A 171 18.48 -6.68 -1.49
N ILE A 172 17.57 -5.79 -1.89
CA ILE A 172 16.90 -5.93 -3.18
C ILE A 172 17.91 -5.76 -4.30
N SER A 173 17.90 -6.69 -5.25
CA SER A 173 18.70 -6.58 -6.47
C SER A 173 18.03 -5.67 -7.50
N ILE A 174 18.82 -5.17 -8.44
CA ILE A 174 18.32 -4.34 -9.55
C ILE A 174 17.32 -5.15 -10.39
N ASP A 175 17.63 -6.42 -10.68
CA ASP A 175 16.76 -7.29 -11.48
C ASP A 175 15.42 -7.56 -10.79
N GLU A 176 15.42 -7.79 -9.47
CA GLU A 176 14.19 -7.92 -8.70
C GLU A 176 13.38 -6.62 -8.71
N ALA A 177 14.03 -5.47 -8.58
CA ALA A 177 13.37 -4.18 -8.65
C ALA A 177 12.71 -3.97 -10.03
N ILE A 178 13.44 -4.25 -11.11
CA ILE A 178 12.90 -4.20 -12.48
C ILE A 178 11.73 -5.17 -12.66
N SER A 179 11.84 -6.39 -12.13
CA SER A 179 10.75 -7.37 -12.17
C SER A 179 9.48 -6.87 -11.47
N ILE A 180 9.61 -6.24 -10.30
CA ILE A 180 8.48 -5.62 -9.58
C ILE A 180 7.86 -4.49 -10.39
N ILE A 181 8.69 -3.64 -11.01
CA ILE A 181 8.23 -2.54 -11.85
C ILE A 181 7.46 -3.06 -13.06
N ASN A 182 8.02 -4.03 -13.78
CA ASN A 182 7.41 -4.60 -14.98
C ASN A 182 6.08 -5.29 -14.64
N LYS A 183 6.04 -6.07 -13.56
CA LYS A 183 4.80 -6.71 -13.09
C LYS A 183 3.73 -5.68 -12.75
N LYS A 184 4.12 -4.55 -12.15
CA LYS A 184 3.18 -3.45 -11.90
C LYS A 184 2.71 -2.79 -13.20
N ASP A 185 3.61 -2.55 -14.16
CA ASP A 185 3.23 -2.00 -15.47
C ASP A 185 2.27 -2.94 -16.22
N GLU A 186 2.47 -4.25 -16.14
CA GLU A 186 1.55 -5.26 -16.67
C GLU A 186 0.19 -5.26 -15.95
N ASP A 187 0.20 -5.17 -14.63
CA ASP A 187 -1.01 -5.07 -13.81
C ASP A 187 -1.79 -3.77 -14.05
N ASP A 188 -1.09 -2.67 -14.34
CA ASP A 188 -1.63 -1.34 -14.64
C ASP A 188 -2.07 -1.22 -16.12
N LYS A 189 -1.55 -2.06 -17.02
CA LYS A 189 -2.08 -2.27 -18.39
C LYS A 189 -3.40 -3.03 -18.31
N LEU A 190 -4.40 -2.37 -17.75
CA LEU A 190 -5.75 -2.87 -17.74
C LEU A 190 -6.30 -2.85 -19.16
N VAL A 191 -7.03 -3.89 -19.50
CA VAL A 191 -7.60 -4.10 -20.84
C VAL A 191 -8.42 -2.87 -21.24
N SER A 192 -7.98 -2.18 -22.29
CA SER A 192 -8.74 -1.13 -22.95
C SER A 192 -9.14 -1.61 -24.35
N VAL A 193 -10.44 -1.54 -24.66
CA VAL A 193 -10.98 -2.05 -25.92
C VAL A 193 -11.84 -1.00 -26.58
N GLN A 194 -11.59 -0.74 -27.87
CA GLN A 194 -12.49 0.06 -28.69
C GLN A 194 -13.82 -0.70 -28.88
N TYR A 195 -14.92 -0.07 -28.50
CA TYR A 195 -16.27 -0.61 -28.68
C TYR A 195 -17.23 0.51 -29.06
N LYS A 196 -17.78 0.44 -30.28
CA LYS A 196 -18.60 1.50 -30.89
C LYS A 196 -17.84 2.84 -30.84
N ASP A 197 -18.49 3.90 -30.38
CA ASP A 197 -17.98 5.28 -30.36
C ASP A 197 -17.12 5.59 -29.12
N GLY A 198 -16.71 4.58 -28.34
CA GLY A 198 -15.99 4.78 -27.09
C GLY A 198 -14.99 3.68 -26.77
N ILE A 199 -14.21 3.93 -25.72
CA ILE A 199 -13.23 2.97 -25.18
C ILE A 199 -13.78 2.39 -23.89
N ILE A 200 -13.83 1.06 -23.82
CA ILE A 200 -14.07 0.32 -22.58
C ILE A 200 -12.74 0.27 -21.85
N GLU A 201 -12.67 0.79 -20.64
CA GLU A 201 -11.47 0.75 -19.80
C GLU A 201 -11.75 -0.12 -18.57
N LEU A 202 -11.02 -1.21 -18.39
CA LEU A 202 -10.94 -1.87 -17.09
C LEU A 202 -10.13 -0.97 -16.14
N LYS A 203 -10.65 -0.70 -14.94
CA LYS A 203 -9.99 0.15 -13.93
C LYS A 203 -9.97 -0.53 -12.58
N ASN A 204 -8.92 -0.31 -11.81
CA ASN A 204 -8.81 -0.79 -10.43
C ASN A 204 -9.10 0.35 -9.45
N GLY A 205 -10.20 0.24 -8.70
CA GLY A 205 -10.61 1.23 -7.70
C GLY A 205 -10.47 0.72 -6.27
N ARG A 206 -10.78 1.57 -5.29
CA ARG A 206 -10.77 1.24 -3.86
C ARG A 206 -11.57 -0.04 -3.49
N TYR A 207 -12.58 -0.39 -4.29
CA TYR A 207 -13.49 -1.52 -4.03
C TYR A 207 -13.23 -2.73 -4.96
N GLY A 208 -12.16 -2.67 -5.76
CA GLY A 208 -11.81 -3.67 -6.76
C GLY A 208 -12.02 -3.17 -8.18
N PHE A 209 -11.93 -4.11 -9.13
CA PHE A 209 -12.04 -3.83 -10.56
C PHE A 209 -13.45 -3.40 -10.95
N TYR A 210 -13.51 -2.42 -11.85
CA TYR A 210 -14.73 -1.91 -12.47
C TYR A 210 -14.43 -1.56 -13.93
N ILE A 211 -15.47 -1.51 -14.76
CA ILE A 211 -15.35 -1.12 -16.16
C ILE A 211 -15.84 0.32 -16.30
N ARG A 212 -15.15 1.15 -17.07
CA ARG A 212 -15.59 2.49 -17.44
C ARG A 212 -15.85 2.55 -18.94
N TYR A 213 -17.02 3.04 -19.34
CA TYR A 213 -17.38 3.25 -20.74
C TYR A 213 -18.30 4.48 -20.86
N ASN A 214 -17.99 5.43 -21.75
CA ASN A 214 -18.74 6.67 -21.95
C ASN A 214 -19.14 7.37 -20.63
N GLU A 215 -18.14 7.59 -19.77
CA GLU A 215 -18.27 8.19 -18.43
C GLU A 215 -19.10 7.40 -17.40
N LYS A 216 -19.69 6.26 -17.76
CA LYS A 216 -20.40 5.37 -16.83
C LYS A 216 -19.45 4.31 -16.26
N ASN A 217 -19.66 3.97 -14.99
CA ASN A 217 -18.93 2.89 -14.31
C ASN A 217 -19.83 1.66 -14.15
N TYR A 218 -19.33 0.50 -14.55
CA TYR A 218 -20.01 -0.78 -14.49
C TYR A 218 -19.28 -1.68 -13.49
N LYS A 219 -20.05 -2.26 -12.57
CA LYS A 219 -19.52 -3.17 -11.54
C LYS A 219 -19.23 -4.53 -12.18
N ILE A 220 -18.09 -5.11 -11.83
CA ILE A 220 -17.78 -6.50 -12.19
C ILE A 220 -18.28 -7.40 -11.06
N ASN A 221 -19.12 -8.38 -11.39
CA ASN A 221 -19.54 -9.38 -10.43
C ASN A 221 -18.38 -10.36 -10.15
N LYS A 222 -17.82 -10.30 -8.94
CA LYS A 222 -16.68 -11.13 -8.53
C LYS A 222 -17.01 -12.62 -8.41
N GLU A 223 -18.29 -12.97 -8.22
CA GLU A 223 -18.73 -14.37 -8.17
C GLU A 223 -18.76 -14.98 -9.57
N LYS A 224 -19.16 -14.19 -10.57
CA LYS A 224 -19.17 -14.61 -11.98
C LYS A 224 -17.78 -14.50 -12.63
N TYR A 225 -16.98 -13.53 -12.20
CA TYR A 225 -15.65 -13.24 -12.74
C TYR A 225 -14.63 -13.16 -11.61
N SER A 226 -14.04 -14.30 -11.25
CA SER A 226 -13.04 -14.44 -10.20
C SER A 226 -11.73 -13.71 -10.52
N GLU A 227 -11.40 -13.58 -11.80
CA GLU A 227 -10.20 -12.88 -12.29
C GLU A 227 -10.55 -11.72 -13.25
N PRO A 228 -10.91 -10.54 -12.73
CA PRO A 228 -11.31 -9.42 -13.59
C PRO A 228 -10.23 -8.93 -14.57
N LYS A 229 -8.96 -9.20 -14.29
CA LYS A 229 -7.83 -8.81 -15.16
C LYS A 229 -7.73 -9.64 -16.45
N SER A 230 -8.25 -10.87 -16.45
CA SER A 230 -8.21 -11.79 -17.59
C SER A 230 -9.49 -11.78 -18.42
N LEU A 231 -10.38 -10.80 -18.19
CA LEU A 231 -11.61 -10.66 -18.97
C LEU A 231 -11.31 -10.42 -20.45
N SER A 232 -11.91 -11.26 -21.30
CA SER A 232 -11.90 -11.11 -22.75
C SER A 232 -12.71 -9.89 -23.21
N LYS A 233 -12.47 -9.46 -24.45
CA LYS A 233 -13.23 -8.39 -25.10
C LYS A 233 -14.73 -8.66 -25.07
N GLU A 234 -15.13 -9.90 -25.33
CA GLU A 234 -16.52 -10.33 -25.39
C GLU A 234 -17.19 -10.21 -24.01
N GLN A 235 -16.48 -10.61 -22.94
CA GLN A 235 -16.98 -10.50 -21.57
C GLN A 235 -17.08 -9.04 -21.10
N LEU A 236 -16.13 -8.19 -21.49
CA LEU A 236 -16.21 -6.75 -21.20
C LEU A 236 -17.45 -6.13 -21.86
N ILE A 237 -17.73 -6.51 -23.11
CA ILE A 237 -18.93 -6.09 -23.85
C ILE A 237 -20.22 -6.60 -23.18
N GLU A 238 -20.22 -7.85 -22.70
CA GLU A 238 -21.35 -8.42 -21.97
C GLU A 238 -21.66 -7.63 -20.69
N ILE A 239 -20.64 -7.23 -19.92
CA ILE A 239 -20.82 -6.49 -18.66
C ILE A 239 -21.38 -5.08 -18.92
N ILE A 240 -20.96 -4.39 -19.98
CA ILE A 240 -21.49 -3.05 -20.29
C ILE A 240 -22.89 -3.06 -20.90
N ASN A 241 -23.26 -4.15 -21.60
CA ASN A 241 -24.58 -4.33 -22.17
C ASN A 241 -25.58 -4.92 -21.17
N SER A 242 -25.08 -5.52 -20.08
CA SER A 242 -25.92 -5.93 -18.96
C SER A 242 -26.59 -4.70 -18.35
N PRO A 243 -27.88 -4.77 -18.00
CA PRO A 243 -28.53 -3.66 -17.32
C PRO A 243 -27.73 -3.33 -16.06
N ILE A 244 -27.41 -2.05 -15.88
CA ILE A 244 -26.74 -1.57 -14.68
C ILE A 244 -27.65 -1.98 -13.52
N GLU A 245 -27.23 -2.98 -12.74
CA GLU A 245 -27.89 -3.27 -11.47
C GLU A 245 -27.80 -1.98 -10.65
N LYS A 246 -28.91 -1.24 -10.62
CA LYS A 246 -29.02 -0.05 -9.77
C LYS A 246 -28.70 -0.53 -8.37
N SER A 247 -27.65 0.05 -7.81
CA SER A 247 -27.21 -0.30 -6.48
C SER A 247 -28.41 -0.18 -5.55
N LYS A 248 -28.66 -1.18 -4.70
CA LYS A 248 -29.85 -1.24 -3.83
C LYS A 248 -29.99 -0.02 -2.92
N ASP A 249 -28.93 0.77 -2.75
CA ASP A 249 -28.91 2.01 -1.99
C ASP A 249 -29.44 3.23 -2.77
N ILE A 250 -29.67 3.15 -4.09
CA ILE A 250 -30.19 4.24 -4.91
C ILE A 250 -31.72 4.16 -4.93
N LEU A 251 -32.36 5.18 -4.36
CA LEU A 251 -33.83 5.31 -4.26
C LEU A 251 -34.42 5.98 -5.51
N ALA A 252 -33.78 7.04 -6.00
CA ALA A 252 -34.22 7.79 -7.19
C ALA A 252 -33.05 8.49 -7.88
N GLU A 253 -33.22 8.84 -9.16
CA GLU A 253 -32.22 9.54 -9.97
C GLU A 253 -32.85 10.73 -10.68
N PHE A 254 -32.14 11.85 -10.74
CA PHE A 254 -32.58 13.10 -11.35
C PHE A 254 -31.52 13.64 -12.31
N PHE A 255 -31.93 14.52 -13.23
CA PHE A 255 -31.04 15.21 -14.17
C PHE A 255 -30.11 14.25 -14.93
N SER A 256 -30.71 13.27 -15.60
CA SER A 256 -29.99 12.21 -16.35
C SER A 256 -28.97 11.44 -15.52
N GLY A 257 -29.22 11.27 -14.22
CA GLY A 257 -28.35 10.55 -13.29
C GLY A 257 -27.22 11.39 -12.71
N SER A 258 -27.20 12.72 -12.96
CA SER A 258 -26.23 13.62 -12.34
C SER A 258 -26.43 13.73 -10.83
N ILE A 259 -27.66 13.53 -10.37
CA ILE A 259 -28.07 13.52 -8.97
C ILE A 259 -28.73 12.17 -8.64
N GLN A 260 -28.39 11.63 -7.47
CA GLN A 260 -28.97 10.39 -6.94
C GLN A 260 -29.46 10.59 -5.51
N ILE A 261 -30.66 10.12 -5.19
CA ILE A 261 -31.11 9.96 -3.81
C ILE A 261 -30.67 8.58 -3.33
N ARG A 262 -29.97 8.54 -2.21
CA ARG A 262 -29.44 7.29 -1.64
C ARG A 262 -29.89 7.06 -0.20
N THR A 263 -30.02 5.79 0.16
CA THR A 263 -30.29 5.36 1.55
C THR A 263 -29.11 5.68 2.45
N GLY A 264 -29.38 6.20 3.65
CA GLY A 264 -28.37 6.35 4.69
C GLY A 264 -27.99 5.00 5.30
N LYS A 265 -26.70 4.81 5.63
CA LYS A 265 -26.24 3.62 6.36
C LYS A 265 -26.49 3.75 7.86
N TYR A 266 -26.74 2.63 8.54
CA TYR A 266 -26.87 2.54 10.00
C TYR A 266 -28.00 3.42 10.58
N GLY A 267 -29.20 3.34 10.01
CA GLY A 267 -30.37 4.09 10.51
C GLY A 267 -30.35 5.60 10.21
N LYS A 268 -29.37 6.08 9.43
CA LYS A 268 -29.33 7.49 8.99
C LYS A 268 -30.38 7.76 7.91
N PRO A 269 -30.92 9.00 7.85
CA PRO A 269 -31.87 9.38 6.81
C PRO A 269 -31.25 9.31 5.41
N PRO A 270 -32.08 9.21 4.36
CA PRO A 270 -31.64 9.31 2.97
C PRO A 270 -30.95 10.65 2.70
N TYR A 271 -30.17 10.72 1.63
CA TYR A 271 -29.44 11.91 1.23
C TYR A 271 -29.33 12.03 -0.28
N ILE A 272 -29.07 13.25 -0.76
CA ILE A 272 -28.81 13.56 -2.17
C ILE A 272 -27.30 13.48 -2.41
N LEU A 273 -26.88 12.78 -3.46
CA LEU A 273 -25.50 12.66 -3.91
C LEU A 273 -25.35 13.27 -5.31
N ALA A 274 -24.40 14.19 -5.46
CA ALA A 274 -23.92 14.64 -6.77
C ALA A 274 -22.87 13.66 -7.31
N VAL A 275 -23.17 13.02 -8.44
CA VAL A 275 -22.32 11.99 -9.01
C VAL A 275 -21.04 12.62 -9.58
N ARG A 276 -19.87 12.14 -9.16
CA ARG A 276 -18.59 12.71 -9.62
C ARG A 276 -18.42 12.56 -11.13
N GLY A 277 -17.97 13.62 -11.79
CA GLY A 277 -17.72 13.64 -13.23
C GLY A 277 -18.90 14.14 -14.07
N THR A 278 -20.12 14.15 -13.52
CA THR A 278 -21.30 14.73 -14.19
C THR A 278 -21.34 16.25 -14.04
N GLU A 279 -22.32 16.90 -14.68
CA GLU A 279 -22.55 18.35 -14.61
C GLU A 279 -22.62 18.84 -13.15
N TYR A 280 -23.55 18.29 -12.35
CA TYR A 280 -23.70 18.63 -10.93
C TYR A 280 -22.47 18.21 -10.11
N GLY A 281 -21.82 17.09 -10.43
CA GLY A 281 -20.58 16.68 -9.77
C GLY A 281 -19.45 17.70 -9.93
N LYS A 282 -19.32 18.28 -11.12
CA LYS A 282 -18.34 19.34 -11.42
C LYS A 282 -18.68 20.64 -10.68
N ILE A 283 -19.96 21.02 -10.62
CA ILE A 283 -20.42 22.21 -9.87
C ILE A 283 -20.07 22.11 -8.38
N PHE A 284 -20.37 20.98 -7.75
CA PHE A 284 -20.05 20.75 -6.33
C PHE A 284 -18.55 20.83 -6.06
N GLN A 285 -17.73 20.28 -6.96
CA GLN A 285 -16.27 20.32 -6.86
C GLN A 285 -15.72 21.74 -6.99
N GLN A 286 -16.20 22.52 -7.98
CA GLN A 286 -15.81 23.92 -8.19
C GLN A 286 -16.13 24.79 -6.98
N LYS A 287 -17.30 24.59 -6.37
CA LYS A 287 -17.73 25.29 -5.14
C LYS A 287 -17.08 24.76 -3.86
N LYS A 288 -16.14 23.80 -3.96
CA LYS A 288 -15.47 23.14 -2.82
C LYS A 288 -16.44 22.56 -1.78
N LYS A 289 -17.61 22.09 -2.22
CA LYS A 289 -18.62 21.46 -1.35
C LYS A 289 -18.45 19.96 -1.30
N LYS A 290 -18.91 19.35 -0.19
CA LYS A 290 -19.02 17.88 -0.07
C LYS A 290 -19.99 17.39 -1.15
N PRO A 291 -19.75 16.24 -1.80
CA PRO A 291 -20.56 15.76 -2.93
C PRO A 291 -21.96 15.25 -2.53
N PHE A 292 -22.39 15.48 -1.29
CA PHE A 292 -23.68 15.03 -0.78
C PHE A 292 -24.31 16.11 0.10
N VAL A 293 -25.64 16.15 0.10
CA VAL A 293 -26.47 17.04 0.92
C VAL A 293 -27.60 16.22 1.57
N GLY A 294 -27.87 16.47 2.85
CA GLY A 294 -28.99 15.86 3.56
C GLY A 294 -30.30 16.59 3.27
N PHE A 295 -31.42 15.89 3.41
CA PHE A 295 -32.73 16.52 3.27
C PHE A 295 -33.05 17.44 4.46
N PRO A 296 -33.70 18.60 4.22
CA PRO A 296 -34.34 19.37 5.27
C PRO A 296 -35.36 18.55 6.04
N LYS A 297 -35.56 18.87 7.33
CA LYS A 297 -36.50 18.16 8.20
C LYS A 297 -37.94 18.16 7.63
N GLU A 298 -38.37 19.29 7.09
CA GLU A 298 -39.69 19.47 6.47
C GLU A 298 -39.91 18.52 5.28
N ILE A 299 -38.88 18.31 4.45
CA ILE A 299 -38.94 17.39 3.31
C ILE A 299 -39.00 15.94 3.79
N LEU A 300 -38.21 15.59 4.81
CA LEU A 300 -38.27 14.25 5.42
C LEU A 300 -39.64 13.97 6.06
N GLU A 301 -40.26 14.96 6.69
CA GLU A 301 -41.60 14.83 7.28
C GLU A 301 -42.71 14.74 6.22
N LYS A 302 -42.57 15.47 5.11
CA LYS A 302 -43.51 15.45 3.97
C LYS A 302 -43.51 14.09 3.28
N TYR A 303 -42.35 13.55 2.95
CA TYR A 303 -42.23 12.32 2.15
C TYR A 303 -42.07 11.04 2.96
N LYS A 304 -41.63 11.14 4.23
CA LYS A 304 -41.43 10.00 5.15
C LYS A 304 -40.67 8.85 4.50
N MET A 305 -41.35 7.71 4.28
CA MET A 305 -40.79 6.49 3.69
C MET A 305 -40.75 6.50 2.17
N ASN A 306 -41.37 7.48 1.52
CA ASN A 306 -41.53 7.58 0.07
C ASN A 306 -40.72 8.75 -0.52
N ILE A 307 -39.49 8.96 -0.02
CA ILE A 307 -38.62 10.06 -0.43
C ILE A 307 -38.24 10.01 -1.91
N GLU A 308 -38.31 8.85 -2.53
CA GLU A 308 -38.10 8.62 -3.96
C GLU A 308 -39.10 9.37 -4.84
N ASN A 309 -40.26 9.77 -4.30
CA ASN A 309 -41.31 10.48 -5.03
C ASN A 309 -41.19 12.01 -4.94
N ILE A 310 -40.09 12.53 -4.39
CA ILE A 310 -39.83 13.98 -4.35
C ILE A 310 -39.76 14.56 -5.77
N SER A 311 -40.28 15.77 -5.94
CA SER A 311 -40.27 16.44 -7.26
C SER A 311 -38.87 16.94 -7.65
N GLU A 312 -38.61 17.01 -8.95
CA GLU A 312 -37.34 17.52 -9.49
C GLU A 312 -37.07 18.97 -9.05
N SER A 313 -38.11 19.81 -8.95
CA SER A 313 -38.00 21.18 -8.45
C SER A 313 -37.54 21.24 -6.99
N GLU A 314 -38.11 20.41 -6.11
CA GLU A 314 -37.70 20.39 -4.69
C GLU A 314 -36.26 19.88 -4.54
N VAL A 315 -35.85 18.89 -5.33
CA VAL A 315 -34.45 18.42 -5.34
C VAL A 315 -33.51 19.54 -5.76
N LYS A 316 -33.89 20.31 -6.79
CA LYS A 316 -33.11 21.46 -7.27
C LYS A 316 -32.98 22.54 -6.20
N ASP A 317 -34.07 22.91 -5.53
CA ASP A 317 -34.08 23.92 -4.47
C ASP A 317 -33.16 23.54 -3.30
N ILE A 318 -33.16 22.26 -2.89
CA ILE A 318 -32.27 21.76 -1.83
C ILE A 318 -30.80 21.89 -2.25
N ILE A 319 -30.48 21.54 -3.49
CA ILE A 319 -29.12 21.63 -4.02
C ILE A 319 -28.65 23.07 -4.11
N GLU A 320 -29.46 23.98 -4.65
CA GLU A 320 -29.12 25.41 -4.79
C GLU A 320 -28.89 26.05 -3.42
N ASN A 321 -29.78 25.80 -2.46
CA ASN A 321 -29.63 26.29 -1.10
C ASN A 321 -28.34 25.78 -0.43
N PHE A 322 -27.93 24.54 -0.72
CA PHE A 322 -26.68 23.98 -0.18
C PHE A 322 -25.42 24.55 -0.85
N LEU A 323 -25.48 24.79 -2.16
CA LEU A 323 -24.36 25.36 -2.92
C LEU A 323 -24.14 26.85 -2.62
N ASN A 324 -25.18 27.56 -2.19
CA ASN A 324 -25.14 28.99 -1.85
C ASN A 324 -24.73 29.27 -0.39
N LYS A 325 -24.83 28.27 0.50
CA LYS A 325 -24.21 28.31 1.85
C LYS A 325 -22.70 28.11 1.77
#